data_AF-Q6CRG6-F1
#
_entry.id   AF-Q6CRG6-F1
#
_cell.length_a   1.000
_cell.length_b   1.000
_cell.length_c   1.000
_cell.angle_alpha   90.00
_cell.angle_beta   90.00
_cell.angle_gamma   90.00
#
_symmetry.space_group_name_H-M   'P 1'
#
loop_
_entity.id
_entity.type
_entity.pdbx_description
1 polymer ?
#
loop_
_entity_poly.entity_id
_entity_poly.type
_entity_poly.pdbx_seq_one_letter_code
_entity_poly.pdbx_strand_id
1 'polypeptide(L)'
;MTRTLELLQELTNLIRLETNDGSIDSEVFQNDNELLNWDQILQQLIDLMKHDYLSRKNMMIQLKAKELNIKELNIEVANLKKSLKEFGHLKYHLHKQLELNDKLQQQVEQYRNEFRELESEIKGIRGSMPDKNIRR
;
A
#
# COMPACT_ATOMS: atom_id res chain seq x y z
N MET A 1 -35.65 36.05 -29.94
CA MET A 1 -35.59 34.62 -30.33
C MET A 1 -34.15 34.16 -30.55
N THR A 2 -33.33 34.90 -31.29
CA THR A 2 -31.88 34.62 -31.49
C THR A 2 -31.11 34.34 -30.20
N ARG A 3 -31.26 35.20 -29.18
CA ARG A 3 -30.57 35.06 -27.89
C ARG A 3 -30.91 33.77 -27.12
N THR A 4 -32.09 33.20 -27.32
CA THR A 4 -32.53 31.98 -26.64
C THR A 4 -31.93 30.74 -27.30
N LEU A 5 -31.77 30.78 -28.63
CA LEU A 5 -31.11 29.75 -29.43
C LEU A 5 -29.61 29.70 -29.15
N GLU A 6 -28.95 30.86 -29.10
CA GLU A 6 -27.53 30.97 -28.74
C GLU A 6 -27.25 30.35 -27.36
N LEU A 7 -28.08 30.66 -26.35
CA LEU A 7 -27.95 30.09 -25.00
C LEU A 7 -28.16 28.57 -24.98
N LEU A 8 -29.09 28.05 -25.78
CA LEU A 8 -29.32 26.61 -25.93
C LEU A 8 -28.12 25.90 -26.57
N GLN A 9 -27.50 26.55 -27.55
CA GLN A 9 -26.32 26.04 -28.25
C GLN A 9 -25.10 26.03 -27.34
N GLU A 10 -24.88 27.10 -26.57
CA GLU A 10 -23.83 27.15 -25.53
C GLU A 10 -24.03 26.06 -24.46
N LEU A 11 -25.25 25.88 -23.98
CA LEU A 11 -25.56 24.89 -22.94
C LEU A 11 -25.34 23.46 -23.45
N THR A 12 -25.68 23.19 -24.72
CA THR A 12 -25.41 21.91 -25.39
C THR A 12 -23.90 21.65 -25.53
N ASN A 13 -23.13 22.67 -25.93
CA ASN A 13 -21.68 22.56 -26.06
C ASN A 13 -20.99 22.34 -24.70
N LEU A 14 -21.47 23.01 -23.64
CA LEU A 14 -20.98 22.79 -22.27
C LEU A 14 -21.23 21.36 -21.80
N ILE A 15 -22.43 20.83 -22.02
CA ILE A 15 -22.76 19.44 -21.67
C ILE A 15 -21.86 18.47 -22.43
N ARG A 16 -21.61 18.68 -23.74
CA ARG A 16 -20.71 17.83 -24.54
C ARG A 16 -19.26 17.84 -24.03
N LEU A 17 -18.75 19.01 -23.70
CA LEU A 17 -17.39 19.16 -23.17
C LEU A 17 -17.22 18.44 -21.82
N GLU A 18 -18.26 18.45 -20.97
CA GLU A 18 -18.23 17.74 -19.68
C GLU A 18 -18.44 16.23 -19.82
N THR A 19 -19.22 15.76 -20.80
CA THR A 19 -19.52 14.34 -20.98
C THR A 19 -18.55 13.58 -21.89
N ASN A 20 -17.69 14.27 -22.65
CA ASN A 20 -16.76 13.68 -23.63
C ASN A 20 -17.47 12.78 -24.67
N ASP A 21 -18.75 13.04 -24.95
CA ASP A 21 -19.57 12.22 -25.83
C ASP A 21 -19.80 12.93 -27.18
N GLY A 22 -19.20 12.38 -28.24
CA GLY A 22 -19.30 12.87 -29.62
C GLY A 22 -20.51 12.34 -30.40
N SER A 23 -21.39 11.56 -29.76
CA SER A 23 -22.49 10.83 -30.42
C SER A 23 -23.75 11.66 -30.72
N ILE A 24 -23.83 12.90 -30.25
CA ILE A 24 -24.97 13.78 -30.53
C ILE A 24 -24.60 14.64 -31.73
N ASP A 25 -25.05 14.29 -32.93
CA ASP A 25 -24.88 15.13 -34.12
C ASP A 25 -25.78 16.37 -34.05
N SER A 26 -25.17 17.54 -34.21
CA SER A 26 -25.81 18.85 -34.03
C SER A 26 -26.40 19.42 -35.32
N GLU A 27 -26.98 18.60 -36.18
CA GLU A 27 -27.58 19.09 -37.44
C GLU A 27 -28.82 19.97 -37.20
N VAL A 28 -29.44 19.91 -36.01
CA VAL A 28 -30.72 20.59 -35.72
C VAL A 28 -30.63 22.12 -35.63
N PHE A 29 -29.43 22.68 -35.37
CA PHE A 29 -29.26 24.13 -35.23
C PHE A 29 -28.75 24.83 -36.50
N GLN A 30 -28.62 24.12 -37.63
CA GLN A 30 -28.04 24.66 -38.86
C GLN A 30 -29.08 25.13 -39.91
N ASN A 31 -30.38 24.87 -39.70
CA ASN A 31 -31.40 25.22 -40.69
C ASN A 31 -31.99 26.61 -40.45
N ASP A 32 -31.44 27.60 -41.14
CA ASP A 32 -31.89 29.01 -41.14
C ASP A 32 -33.24 29.25 -41.86
N ASN A 33 -33.94 28.23 -42.38
CA ASN A 33 -35.09 28.45 -43.27
C ASN A 33 -36.31 27.51 -43.12
N GLU A 34 -36.36 26.64 -42.11
CA GLU A 34 -37.56 25.83 -41.83
C GLU A 34 -38.06 26.11 -40.41
N LEU A 35 -39.38 26.17 -40.24
CA LEU A 35 -40.04 26.35 -38.94
C LEU A 35 -39.35 25.47 -37.88
N LEU A 36 -38.59 26.10 -36.97
CA LEU A 36 -37.96 25.45 -35.83
C LEU A 36 -39.03 24.63 -35.09
N ASN A 37 -38.94 23.31 -35.21
CA ASN A 37 -39.84 22.41 -34.52
C ASN A 37 -39.45 22.35 -33.06
N TRP A 38 -39.98 23.29 -32.28
CA TRP A 38 -39.68 23.45 -30.85
C TRP A 38 -39.88 22.18 -30.05
N ASP A 39 -40.83 21.31 -30.43
CA ASP A 39 -41.05 20.03 -29.76
C ASP A 39 -39.86 19.08 -29.95
N GLN A 40 -39.25 19.05 -31.14
CA GLN A 40 -38.04 18.25 -31.38
C GLN A 40 -36.83 18.79 -30.62
N ILE A 41 -36.66 20.11 -30.58
CA ILE A 41 -35.55 20.76 -29.85
C ILE A 41 -35.68 20.51 -28.34
N LEU A 42 -36.89 20.65 -27.80
CA LEU A 42 -37.17 20.36 -26.39
C LEU A 42 -36.94 18.88 -26.06
N GLN A 43 -37.35 17.97 -26.94
CA GLN A 43 -37.13 16.54 -26.75
C GLN A 43 -35.63 16.19 -26.74
N GLN A 44 -34.85 16.75 -27.68
CA GLN A 44 -33.40 16.57 -27.70
C GLN A 44 -32.70 17.15 -26.47
N LEU A 45 -33.15 18.31 -25.98
CA LEU A 45 -32.64 18.90 -24.74
C LEU A 45 -32.92 18.01 -23.53
N ILE A 46 -34.13 17.45 -23.44
CA ILE A 46 -34.51 16.53 -22.36
C ILE A 46 -33.61 15.29 -22.39
N ASP A 47 -33.35 14.73 -23.57
CA ASP A 47 -32.52 13.53 -23.70
C ASP A 47 -31.04 13.83 -23.39
N LEU A 48 -30.53 14.99 -23.80
CA LEU A 48 -29.23 15.53 -23.38
C LEU A 48 -29.11 15.67 -21.86
N MET A 49 -30.10 16.28 -21.21
CA MET A 49 -30.10 16.45 -19.76
C MET A 49 -30.18 15.13 -19.01
N LYS A 50 -30.96 14.16 -19.49
CA LYS A 50 -31.01 12.81 -18.92
C LYS A 50 -29.66 12.12 -19.04
N HIS A 51 -29.02 12.21 -20.20
CA HIS A 51 -27.70 11.65 -20.43
C HIS A 51 -26.68 12.26 -19.48
N ASP A 52 -26.62 13.59 -19.38
CA ASP A 52 -25.72 14.31 -18.48
C ASP A 52 -25.93 13.88 -17.02
N TYR A 53 -27.18 13.81 -16.57
CA TYR A 53 -27.52 13.33 -15.22
C TYR A 53 -26.99 11.92 -14.94
N LEU A 54 -27.21 10.98 -15.87
CA LEU A 54 -26.73 9.60 -15.73
C LEU A 54 -25.20 9.52 -15.74
N SER A 55 -24.55 10.29 -16.64
CA SER A 55 -23.09 10.36 -16.73
C SER A 55 -22.48 10.87 -15.42
N ARG A 56 -22.99 12.00 -14.89
CA ARG A 56 -22.54 12.56 -13.59
C ARG A 56 -22.78 11.59 -12.44
N LYS A 57 -23.92 10.91 -12.42
CA LYS A 57 -24.22 9.90 -11.39
C LYS A 57 -23.22 8.75 -11.44
N ASN A 58 -22.89 8.25 -12.63
CA ASN A 58 -21.89 7.19 -12.80
C ASN A 58 -20.49 7.66 -12.38
N MET A 59 -20.10 8.87 -12.77
CA MET A 59 -18.84 9.49 -12.34
C MET A 59 -18.76 9.62 -10.81
N MET A 60 -19.83 10.05 -10.16
CA MET A 60 -19.89 10.15 -8.69
C MET A 60 -19.69 8.79 -8.02
N ILE A 61 -20.28 7.72 -8.55
CA ILE A 61 -20.10 6.35 -8.04
C ILE A 61 -18.63 5.91 -8.21
N GLN A 62 -18.04 6.14 -9.38
CA GLN A 62 -16.64 5.81 -9.63
C GLN A 62 -15.68 6.58 -8.72
N LEU A 63 -15.94 7.87 -8.48
CA LEU A 63 -15.14 8.69 -7.57
C LEU A 63 -15.22 8.18 -6.13
N LYS A 64 -16.42 7.82 -5.64
CA LYS A 64 -16.59 7.20 -4.32
C LYS A 64 -15.85 5.88 -4.18
N ALA A 65 -15.88 5.03 -5.21
CA ALA A 65 -15.14 3.78 -5.22
C ALA A 65 -13.63 4.01 -5.18
N LYS A 66 -13.11 4.96 -5.96
CA LYS A 66 -11.69 5.35 -5.94
C LYS A 66 -11.27 5.92 -4.58
N GLU A 67 -12.11 6.74 -3.95
CA GLU A 67 -11.86 7.27 -2.61
C GLU A 67 -11.73 6.15 -1.56
N LEU A 68 -12.60 5.14 -1.65
CA LEU A 68 -12.57 3.98 -0.75
C LEU A 68 -11.28 3.16 -0.92
N ASN A 69 -10.88 2.90 -2.17
CA ASN A 69 -9.61 2.20 -2.46
C ASN A 69 -8.40 2.99 -1.94
N ILE A 70 -8.40 4.33 -2.03
CA ILE A 70 -7.33 5.16 -1.48
C ILE A 70 -7.26 5.04 0.05
N LYS A 71 -8.42 4.97 0.73
CA LYS A 71 -8.46 4.77 2.19
C LYS A 71 -7.89 3.41 2.58
N GLU A 72 -8.25 2.35 1.86
CA GLU A 72 -7.69 1.00 2.09
C GLU A 72 -6.17 0.97 1.90
N LEU A 73 -5.67 1.55 0.80
CA LEU A 73 -4.23 1.66 0.55
C LEU A 73 -3.51 2.44 1.65
N ASN A 74 -4.10 3.52 2.16
CA ASN A 74 -3.52 4.29 3.25
C ASN A 74 -3.42 3.47 4.55
N ILE A 75 -4.41 2.64 4.85
CA ILE A 75 -4.38 1.71 5.99
C ILE A 75 -3.26 0.68 5.80
N GLU A 76 -3.16 0.08 4.62
CA GLU A 76 -2.11 -0.89 4.30
C GLU A 76 -0.71 -0.29 4.43
N VAL A 77 -0.49 0.92 3.90
CA VAL A 77 0.78 1.65 4.05
C VAL A 77 1.11 1.93 5.52
N ALA A 78 0.12 2.31 6.33
CA ALA A 78 0.31 2.53 7.76
C ALA A 78 0.72 1.23 8.48
N ASN A 79 0.06 0.11 8.15
CA ASN A 79 0.38 -1.21 8.70
C ASN A 79 1.79 -1.65 8.30
N LEU A 80 2.17 -1.52 7.03
CA LEU A 80 3.52 -1.85 6.55
C LEU A 80 4.60 -1.02 7.25
N LYS A 81 4.37 0.29 7.47
CA LYS A 81 5.29 1.15 8.23
C LYS A 81 5.46 0.67 9.67
N LYS A 82 4.39 0.19 10.31
CA LYS A 82 4.44 -0.37 11.67
C LYS A 82 5.24 -1.68 11.68
N SER A 83 4.93 -2.61 10.79
CA SER A 83 5.65 -3.89 10.68
C SER A 83 7.14 -3.70 10.39
N LEU A 84 7.51 -2.71 9.56
CA LEU A 84 8.91 -2.39 9.29
C LEU A 84 9.66 -1.94 10.56
N LYS A 85 9.02 -1.13 11.41
CA LYS A 85 9.60 -0.71 12.70
C LYS A 85 9.78 -1.90 13.63
N GLU A 86 8.76 -2.75 13.76
CA GLU A 86 8.82 -3.97 14.58
C GLU A 86 9.94 -4.90 14.11
N PHE A 87 10.09 -5.09 12.80
CA PHE A 87 11.19 -5.87 12.23
C PHE A 87 12.57 -5.24 12.51
N GLY A 88 12.67 -3.91 12.48
CA GLY A 88 13.87 -3.18 12.87
C GLY A 88 14.28 -3.44 14.33
N HIS A 89 13.32 -3.39 15.26
CA HIS A 89 13.55 -3.73 16.66
C HIS A 89 13.96 -5.20 16.84
N LEU A 90 13.28 -6.12 16.16
CA LEU A 90 13.60 -7.54 16.23
C LEU A 90 15.03 -7.81 15.74
N LYS A 91 15.42 -7.22 14.61
CA LYS A 91 16.78 -7.32 14.06
C LYS A 91 17.82 -6.80 15.05
N TYR A 92 17.55 -5.66 15.69
CA TYR A 92 18.44 -5.12 16.73
C TYR A 92 18.62 -6.09 17.90
N HIS A 93 17.51 -6.62 18.42
CA HIS A 93 17.55 -7.58 19.53
C HIS A 93 18.27 -8.88 19.16
N LEU A 94 18.04 -9.40 17.95
CA LEU A 94 18.74 -10.58 17.46
C LEU A 94 20.25 -10.34 17.41
N HIS A 95 20.69 -9.18 16.91
CA HIS A 95 22.11 -8.85 16.88
C HIS A 95 22.73 -8.81 18.28
N LYS A 96 22.03 -8.21 19.25
CA LYS A 96 22.48 -8.19 20.66
C LYS A 96 22.56 -9.58 21.28
N GLN A 97 21.63 -10.47 20.94
CA GLN A 97 21.66 -11.86 21.41
C GLN A 97 22.81 -12.66 20.79
N LEU A 98 23.15 -12.41 19.51
CA LEU A 98 24.32 -13.01 18.88
C LEU A 98 25.62 -12.54 19.56
N GLU A 99 25.78 -11.24 19.80
CA GLU A 99 26.95 -10.71 20.54
C GLU A 99 27.09 -11.33 21.94
N LEU A 100 25.96 -11.55 22.64
CA LEU A 100 25.96 -12.20 23.95
C LEU A 100 26.37 -13.67 23.84
N ASN A 101 25.86 -14.39 22.83
CA ASN A 101 26.17 -15.79 22.58
C ASN A 101 27.67 -15.96 22.30
N ASP A 102 28.26 -15.11 21.47
CA ASP A 102 29.70 -15.13 21.18
C ASP A 102 30.55 -14.97 22.46
N LYS A 103 30.15 -14.05 23.35
CA LYS A 103 30.82 -13.87 24.65
C LYS A 103 30.67 -15.11 25.55
N LEU A 104 29.48 -15.70 25.60
CA LEU A 104 29.25 -16.92 26.38
C LEU A 104 30.06 -18.10 25.82
N GLN A 105 30.17 -18.23 24.51
CA GLN A 105 31.01 -19.26 23.87
C GLN A 105 32.47 -19.10 24.25
N GLN A 106 32.99 -17.87 24.26
CA GLN A 106 34.36 -17.60 24.71
C GLN A 106 34.56 -17.99 26.18
N GLN A 107 33.61 -17.68 27.06
CA GLN A 107 33.67 -18.07 28.48
C GLN A 107 33.64 -19.60 28.65
N VAL A 108 32.80 -20.30 27.89
CA VAL A 108 32.74 -21.77 27.92
C VAL A 108 34.08 -22.37 27.50
N GLU A 109 34.71 -21.83 26.45
CA GLU A 109 36.02 -22.33 26.00
C GLU A 109 37.13 -22.04 27.00
N GLN A 110 37.09 -20.87 27.68
CA GLN A 110 38.00 -20.57 28.79
C GLN A 110 37.87 -21.59 29.93
N TYR A 111 36.65 -21.82 30.42
CA TYR A 111 36.41 -22.80 31.48
C TYR A 111 36.79 -24.21 31.06
N ARG A 112 36.60 -24.57 29.79
CA ARG A 112 37.02 -25.87 29.25
C ARG A 112 38.53 -26.05 29.28
N ASN A 113 39.28 -24.99 29.03
CA ASN A 113 40.75 -25.01 29.10
C ASN A 113 41.22 -25.09 30.55
N GLU A 114 40.68 -24.26 31.44
CA GLU A 114 40.99 -24.30 32.89
C GLU A 114 40.70 -25.70 33.47
N PHE A 115 39.57 -26.31 33.09
CA PHE A 115 39.23 -27.66 33.54
C PHE A 115 40.25 -28.71 33.04
N ARG A 116 40.72 -28.59 31.81
CA ARG A 116 41.73 -29.51 31.24
C ARG A 116 43.08 -29.38 31.94
N GLU A 117 43.47 -28.16 32.32
CA GLU A 117 44.68 -27.89 33.11
C GLU A 117 44.56 -28.54 34.49
N LEU A 118 43.45 -28.30 35.20
CA LEU A 118 43.18 -28.93 36.50
C LEU A 118 43.17 -30.46 36.44
N GLU A 119 42.56 -31.06 35.41
CA GLU A 119 42.62 -32.51 35.22
C GLU A 119 44.06 -33.02 35.05
N SER A 120 44.89 -32.27 34.34
CA SER A 120 46.29 -32.62 34.11
C SER A 120 47.11 -32.50 35.40
N GLU A 121 46.89 -31.46 36.20
CA GLU A 121 47.48 -31.29 37.52
C GLU A 121 47.09 -32.42 38.48
N ILE A 122 45.80 -32.77 38.54
CA ILE A 122 45.31 -33.89 39.38
C ILE A 122 45.96 -35.21 38.94
N LYS A 123 46.08 -35.46 37.64
CA LYS A 123 46.77 -36.66 37.11
C LYS A 123 48.25 -36.66 37.50
N GLY A 124 48.93 -35.51 37.40
CA GLY A 124 50.32 -35.35 37.83
C GLY A 124 50.50 -35.65 39.32
N ILE A 125 49.67 -35.05 40.17
CA ILE A 125 49.69 -35.29 41.63
C ILE A 125 49.48 -36.77 41.93
N ARG A 126 48.48 -37.42 41.31
CA ARG A 126 48.22 -38.86 41.50
C ARG A 126 49.39 -39.73 41.05
N GLY A 127 50.04 -39.41 39.93
CA GLY A 127 51.23 -40.13 39.45
C GLY A 127 52.46 -39.95 40.32
N SER A 128 52.53 -38.84 41.06
CA SER A 128 53.60 -38.55 42.03
C SER A 128 53.30 -39.07 43.45
N MET A 129 52.10 -39.58 43.71
CA MET A 129 51.79 -40.19 45.01
C MET A 129 52.51 -41.53 45.11
N PRO A 130 53.27 -41.78 46.20
CA PRO A 130 53.91 -43.07 46.39
C PRO A 130 52.86 -44.18 46.50
N ASP A 131 53.08 -45.26 45.76
CA ASP A 131 52.26 -46.47 45.85
C ASP A 131 52.24 -46.94 47.30
N LYS A 132 51.06 -46.90 47.94
CA LYS A 132 50.86 -47.42 49.31
C LYS A 132 51.07 -48.93 49.42
N ASN A 133 51.49 -49.60 48.34
CA ASN A 133 51.74 -51.04 48.26
C ASN A 133 53.22 -51.42 48.09
N ILE A 134 54.15 -50.65 48.65
CA ILE A 134 55.53 -51.13 48.87
C ILE A 134 55.75 -51.34 50.37
N ARG A 135 55.36 -52.53 50.86
CA ARG A 135 55.99 -53.33 51.94
C ARG A 135 54.99 -54.37 52.47
N ARG A 136 55.11 -55.60 51.97
CA ARG A 136 55.09 -56.81 52.80
C ARG A 136 56.17 -57.74 52.28
#